data_AF-A0A1V1NZ88-F1
#
_entry.id   AF-A0A1V1NZ88-F1
#
_cell.length_a   1.000
_cell.length_b   1.000
_cell.length_c   1.000
_cell.angle_alpha   90.00
_cell.angle_beta   90.00
_cell.angle_gamma   90.00
#
_symmetry.space_group_name_H-M   'P 1'
#
loop_
_entity.id
_entity.type
_entity.pdbx_description
1 polymer ?
#
loop_
_entity_poly.entity_id
_entity_poly.type
_entity_poly.pdbx_seq_one_letter_code
_entity_poly.pdbx_strand_id
1 'polypeptide(L)'
;MKKRIKFVGRENELHKLSEFYHMQGAGFLHLRGRRRIGKSWLLIEYQSKVGGVYFQGEQDSSTKELQSTMAHLWDEYAGKEHLSLIRQRDLTWDRIFSDITDYAIQHAEQTIFLIFDEIHWIAKKILVLQVKLKMPGYLGRKLEISKS
;
A
#
# COMPACT_ATOMS: atom_id res chain seq x y z
N MET A 1 -8.32 -21.02 17.34
CA MET A 1 -7.08 -20.45 16.73
C MET A 1 -6.90 -21.04 15.33
N LYS A 2 -6.94 -20.22 14.27
CA LYS A 2 -6.60 -20.70 12.91
C LYS A 2 -5.10 -21.00 12.86
N LYS A 3 -4.73 -22.24 12.51
CA LYS A 3 -3.34 -22.66 12.33
C LYS A 3 -2.73 -21.82 11.20
N ARG A 4 -1.83 -20.88 11.52
CA ARG A 4 -1.05 -20.15 10.51
C ARG A 4 -0.21 -21.16 9.74
N ILE A 5 -0.44 -21.28 8.44
CA ILE A 5 0.44 -22.03 7.55
C ILE A 5 1.82 -21.35 7.64
N LYS A 6 2.86 -22.12 7.94
CA LYS A 6 4.23 -21.61 8.09
C LYS A 6 4.70 -21.05 6.74
N PHE A 7 5.14 -19.79 6.68
CA PHE A 7 5.88 -19.30 5.52
C PHE A 7 7.21 -20.03 5.46
N VAL A 8 7.55 -20.60 4.31
CA VAL A 8 8.82 -21.31 4.14
C VAL A 8 9.55 -20.72 2.94
N GLY A 9 10.84 -20.42 3.13
CA GLY A 9 11.71 -19.79 2.14
C GLY A 9 11.47 -18.28 2.00
N ARG A 10 12.03 -17.70 0.93
CA ARG A 10 11.95 -16.26 0.59
C ARG A 10 12.64 -15.31 1.59
N GLU A 11 13.63 -15.81 2.32
CA GLU A 11 14.40 -15.02 3.28
C GLU A 11 15.12 -13.85 2.59
N ASN A 12 15.68 -14.08 1.41
CA ASN A 12 16.33 -13.03 0.62
C ASN A 12 15.35 -11.93 0.19
N GLU A 13 14.15 -12.28 -0.27
CA GLU A 13 13.13 -11.30 -0.64
C GLU A 13 12.59 -10.53 0.58
N LEU A 14 12.39 -11.22 1.71
CA LEU A 14 12.01 -10.56 2.98
C LEU A 14 13.12 -9.62 3.47
N HIS A 15 14.38 -10.02 3.34
CA HIS A 15 15.52 -9.19 3.70
C HIS A 15 15.58 -7.92 2.86
N LYS A 16 15.48 -8.03 1.52
CA LYS A 16 15.42 -6.87 0.62
C LYS A 16 14.24 -5.95 0.92
N LEU A 17 13.08 -6.52 1.23
CA LEU A 17 11.90 -5.74 1.64
C LEU A 17 12.15 -5.02 2.96
N SER A 18 12.86 -5.66 3.88
CA SER A 18 13.25 -5.07 5.15
C SER A 18 14.27 -3.96 4.99
N GLU A 19 15.32 -4.15 4.20
CA GLU A 19 16.28 -3.10 3.87
C GLU A 19 15.54 -1.88 3.30
N PHE A 20 14.65 -2.10 2.33
CA PHE A 20 13.86 -1.05 1.72
C PHE A 20 12.94 -0.33 2.72
N TYR A 21 12.27 -1.05 3.62
CA TYR A 21 11.40 -0.47 4.64
C TYR A 21 12.15 0.43 5.63
N HIS A 22 13.40 0.11 5.95
CA HIS A 22 14.24 0.89 6.88
C HIS A 22 15.02 2.01 6.19
N MET A 23 14.91 2.18 4.87
CA MET A 23 15.53 3.31 4.18
C MET A 23 14.86 4.62 4.59
N GLN A 24 15.66 5.68 4.74
CA GLN A 24 15.15 7.01 5.05
C GLN A 24 14.36 7.62 3.89
N GLY A 25 13.24 8.24 4.24
CA GLY A 25 12.37 8.97 3.31
C GLY A 25 11.35 8.08 2.61
N ALA A 26 10.60 8.69 1.69
CA ALA A 26 9.59 7.99 0.92
C ALA A 26 10.22 7.09 -0.15
N GLY A 27 9.68 5.88 -0.30
CA GLY A 27 10.11 4.90 -1.31
C GLY A 27 8.93 4.35 -2.11
N PHE A 28 9.21 3.87 -3.33
CA PHE A 28 8.26 3.11 -4.13
C PHE A 28 8.84 1.75 -4.58
N LEU A 29 8.18 0.67 -4.17
CA LEU A 29 8.55 -0.70 -4.54
C LEU A 29 7.54 -1.27 -5.54
N HIS A 30 8.03 -1.70 -6.70
CA HIS A 30 7.21 -2.43 -7.67
C HIS A 30 7.61 -3.91 -7.67
N LEU A 31 6.79 -4.74 -7.04
CA LEU A 31 7.02 -6.18 -6.97
C LEU A 31 6.44 -6.89 -8.21
N ARG A 32 7.30 -7.54 -9.01
CA ARG A 32 6.92 -8.25 -10.24
C ARG A 32 7.17 -9.75 -10.14
N GLY A 33 6.42 -10.54 -10.93
CA GLY A 33 6.62 -11.98 -11.03
C GLY A 33 5.40 -12.74 -11.57
N ARG A 34 5.56 -14.02 -11.88
CA ARG A 34 4.50 -14.90 -12.39
C ARG A 34 3.29 -14.98 -11.43
N ARG A 35 2.11 -15.29 -11.96
CA ARG A 35 0.91 -15.58 -11.14
C ARG A 35 1.19 -16.77 -10.23
N ARG A 36 0.61 -16.76 -9.01
CA ARG A 36 0.73 -17.82 -7.98
C ARG A 36 2.12 -18.07 -7.40
N ILE A 37 3.11 -17.20 -7.67
CA ILE A 37 4.43 -17.38 -7.05
C ILE A 37 4.43 -17.05 -5.54
N GLY A 38 3.41 -16.33 -5.03
CA GLY A 38 3.29 -15.97 -3.60
C GLY A 38 3.69 -14.54 -3.27
N LYS A 39 3.49 -13.58 -4.19
CA LYS A 39 3.84 -12.16 -3.99
C LYS A 39 2.99 -11.49 -2.91
N SER A 40 1.66 -11.62 -3.02
CA SER A 40 0.72 -11.08 -2.03
C SER A 40 1.00 -11.65 -0.65
N TRP A 41 1.27 -12.96 -0.58
CA TRP A 41 1.63 -13.63 0.67
C TRP A 41 2.91 -13.07 1.30
N LEU A 42 3.96 -12.81 0.50
CA LEU A 42 5.19 -12.16 0.97
C LEU A 42 4.91 -10.77 1.59
N LEU A 43 4.09 -9.95 0.93
CA LEU A 43 3.77 -8.61 1.40
C LEU A 43 2.88 -8.64 2.66
N ILE A 44 1.89 -9.53 2.71
CA ILE A 44 1.03 -9.75 3.89
C ILE A 44 1.85 -10.25 5.08
N GLU A 45 2.76 -11.20 4.85
CA GLU A 45 3.64 -11.72 5.90
C GLU A 45 4.50 -10.61 6.50
N TYR A 46 5.10 -9.77 5.65
CA TYR A 46 5.92 -8.66 6.11
C TYR A 46 5.10 -7.56 6.79
N GLN A 47 3.95 -7.18 6.22
CA GLN A 47 3.00 -6.23 6.82
C GLN A 47 2.56 -6.70 8.21
N SER A 48 2.35 -8.00 8.42
CA SER A 48 1.99 -8.51 9.75
C SER A 48 3.08 -8.35 10.82
N LYS A 49 4.32 -8.04 10.41
CA LYS A 49 5.46 -7.80 11.30
C LYS A 49 5.67 -6.31 11.59
N VAL A 50 5.42 -5.45 10.60
CA VAL A 50 5.71 -4.00 10.69
C VAL A 50 4.46 -3.13 10.79
N GLY A 51 3.27 -3.72 10.67
CA GLY A 51 2.02 -2.99 10.49
C GLY A 51 1.89 -2.38 9.10
N GLY A 52 0.85 -1.58 8.90
CA GLY A 52 0.56 -0.89 7.64
C GLY A 52 -0.78 -1.28 7.03
N VAL A 53 -1.08 -0.69 5.87
CA VAL A 53 -2.35 -0.84 5.16
C VAL A 53 -2.17 -1.75 3.96
N TYR A 54 -2.99 -2.79 3.88
CA TYR A 54 -3.08 -3.64 2.69
C TYR A 54 -4.38 -3.34 1.95
N PHE A 55 -4.25 -2.80 0.75
CA PHE A 55 -5.37 -2.52 -0.13
C PHE A 55 -5.29 -3.36 -1.40
N GLN A 56 -6.37 -4.04 -1.75
CA GLN A 56 -6.47 -4.90 -2.92
C GLN A 56 -7.45 -4.31 -3.92
N GLY A 57 -7.00 -4.13 -5.16
CA GLY A 57 -7.87 -3.80 -6.27
C GLY A 57 -8.78 -4.98 -6.64
N GLU A 58 -10.07 -4.69 -6.79
CA GLU A 58 -11.08 -5.67 -7.19
C GLU A 58 -11.65 -5.33 -8.56
N GLN A 59 -11.78 -6.35 -9.42
CA GLN A 59 -12.23 -6.20 -10.81
C GLN A 59 -13.64 -5.60 -10.90
N ASP A 60 -14.54 -6.10 -10.06
CA ASP A 60 -15.97 -5.80 -10.15
C ASP A 60 -16.36 -4.55 -9.33
N SER A 61 -15.47 -4.04 -8.47
CA SER A 61 -15.73 -2.83 -7.67
C SER A 61 -15.61 -1.55 -8.48
N SER A 62 -16.61 -0.68 -8.39
CA SER A 62 -16.55 0.69 -8.88
C SER A 62 -15.43 1.51 -8.23
N THR A 63 -15.03 2.61 -8.87
CA THR A 63 -14.04 3.55 -8.29
C THR A 63 -14.48 4.07 -6.92
N LYS A 64 -15.79 4.24 -6.71
CA LYS A 64 -16.37 4.73 -5.45
C LYS A 64 -16.31 3.70 -4.33
N GLU A 65 -16.54 2.44 -4.64
CA GLU A 65 -16.33 1.34 -3.68
C GLU A 65 -14.86 1.21 -3.30
N LEU A 66 -13.96 1.23 -4.28
CA LEU A 66 -12.50 1.20 -4.03
C LEU A 66 -12.02 2.36 -3.14
N GLN A 67 -12.54 3.58 -3.38
CA GLN A 67 -12.25 4.74 -2.53
C GLN A 67 -12.77 4.55 -1.11
N SER A 68 -13.99 4.05 -0.97
CA SER A 68 -14.61 3.80 0.35
C SER A 68 -13.80 2.76 1.12
N THR A 69 -13.43 1.64 0.47
CA THR A 69 -12.60 0.60 1.07
C THR A 69 -11.24 1.15 1.52
N MET A 70 -10.55 1.92 0.68
CA MET A 70 -9.27 2.53 1.09
C MET A 70 -9.45 3.50 2.25
N ALA A 71 -10.50 4.33 2.23
CA ALA A 71 -10.78 5.27 3.33
C ALA A 71 -11.02 4.55 4.65
N HIS A 72 -11.80 3.45 4.65
CA HIS A 72 -12.01 2.64 5.85
C HIS A 72 -10.72 2.00 6.37
N LEU A 73 -9.93 1.37 5.48
CA LEU A 73 -8.65 0.76 5.85
C LEU A 73 -7.65 1.78 6.40
N TRP A 74 -7.64 2.98 5.83
CA TRP A 74 -6.80 4.07 6.29
C TRP A 74 -7.23 4.61 7.65
N ASP A 75 -8.52 4.87 7.83
CA ASP A 75 -9.09 5.32 9.11
C ASP A 75 -8.79 4.31 10.23
N GLU A 76 -8.93 3.00 9.97
CA GLU A 76 -8.58 1.93 10.91
C GLU A 76 -7.10 1.98 11.30
N TYR A 77 -6.19 2.13 10.32
CA TYR A 77 -4.75 2.22 10.57
C TYR A 77 -4.34 3.50 11.32
N ALA A 78 -4.90 4.64 10.91
CA ALA A 78 -4.60 5.94 11.49
C ALA A 78 -5.26 6.15 12.87
N GLY A 79 -6.20 5.28 13.27
CA GLY A 79 -6.98 5.41 14.50
C GLY A 79 -7.88 6.65 14.48
N LYS A 80 -8.42 7.00 13.31
CA LYS A 80 -9.26 8.19 13.08
C LYS A 80 -10.54 7.77 12.37
N GLU A 81 -11.64 8.48 12.61
CA GLU A 81 -12.88 8.33 11.84
C GLU A 81 -13.17 9.65 11.13
N HIS A 82 -12.46 9.92 10.03
CA HIS A 82 -12.62 11.15 9.25
C HIS A 82 -13.01 10.84 7.82
N LEU A 83 -12.24 10.00 7.11
CA LEU A 83 -12.49 9.76 5.69
C LEU A 83 -13.70 8.86 5.46
N SER A 84 -13.89 7.86 6.33
CA SER A 84 -15.01 6.93 6.27
C SER A 84 -16.38 7.58 6.52
N LEU A 85 -16.42 8.73 7.20
CA LEU A 85 -17.63 9.51 7.46
C LEU A 85 -18.00 10.42 6.27
N ILE A 86 -17.09 10.63 5.32
CA ILE A 86 -17.36 11.42 4.12
C ILE A 86 -18.34 10.66 3.24
N ARG A 87 -19.38 11.36 2.77
CA ARG A 87 -20.31 10.80 1.78
C ARG A 87 -19.53 10.30 0.57
N GLN A 88 -19.80 9.06 0.15
CA GLN A 88 -19.07 8.41 -0.94
C GLN A 88 -18.95 9.28 -2.22
N ARG A 89 -19.97 10.08 -2.55
CA ARG A 89 -19.92 11.01 -3.70
C ARG A 89 -18.81 12.06 -3.59
N ASP A 90 -18.51 12.51 -2.38
CA ASP A 90 -17.55 13.57 -2.03
C ASP A 90 -16.16 13.01 -1.67
N LEU A 91 -16.05 11.69 -1.52
CA LEU A 91 -14.79 10.99 -1.31
C LEU A 91 -14.03 10.84 -2.62
N THR A 92 -12.76 11.26 -2.65
CA THR A 92 -11.87 11.23 -3.82
C THR A 92 -10.51 10.68 -3.45
N TRP A 93 -9.78 10.17 -4.46
CA TRP A 93 -8.40 9.71 -4.25
C TRP A 93 -7.50 10.84 -3.76
N ASP A 94 -7.62 12.05 -4.32
CA ASP A 94 -6.84 13.22 -3.88
C ASP A 94 -7.02 13.49 -2.39
N ARG A 95 -8.26 13.39 -1.88
CA ARG A 95 -8.54 13.62 -0.47
C ARG A 95 -7.97 12.52 0.42
N ILE A 96 -8.07 11.25 0.01
CA ILE A 96 -7.47 10.12 0.71
C ILE A 96 -5.94 10.27 0.78
N PHE A 97 -5.30 10.55 -0.36
CA PHE A 97 -3.84 10.70 -0.41
C PHE A 97 -3.35 11.97 0.29
N SER A 98 -4.15 13.04 0.33
CA SER A 98 -3.84 14.22 1.14
C SER A 98 -3.82 13.87 2.62
N ASP A 99 -4.84 13.17 3.13
CA ASP A 99 -4.92 12.78 4.54
C ASP A 99 -3.75 11.85 4.95
N ILE A 100 -3.41 10.89 4.07
CA ILE A 100 -2.22 10.04 4.23
C ILE A 100 -0.94 10.88 4.31
N THR A 101 -0.80 11.88 3.43
CA THR A 101 0.39 12.74 3.39
C THR A 101 0.49 13.59 4.64
N ASP A 102 -0.61 14.19 5.10
CA ASP A 102 -0.66 14.99 6.31
C ASP A 102 -0.31 14.16 7.54
N TYR A 103 -0.84 12.94 7.64
CA TYR A 103 -0.49 11.99 8.68
C TYR A 103 1.00 11.64 8.65
N ALA A 104 1.56 11.37 7.46
CA ALA A 104 2.98 11.05 7.29
C ALA A 104 3.90 12.18 7.75
N ILE A 105 3.54 13.43 7.45
CA ILE A 105 4.30 14.61 7.90
C ILE A 105 4.22 14.75 9.43
N GLN A 106 3.05 14.52 10.02
CA GLN A 106 2.85 14.59 11.48
C GLN A 106 3.57 13.46 12.23
N HIS A 107 3.81 12.32 11.56
CA HIS A 107 4.45 11.14 12.13
C HIS A 107 5.77 10.81 11.40
N ALA A 108 6.62 11.82 11.18
CA ALA A 108 7.85 11.68 10.38
C ALA A 108 8.83 10.60 10.90
N GLU A 109 8.74 10.22 12.18
CA GLU A 109 9.53 9.16 12.81
C GLU A 109 9.00 7.74 12.50
N GLN A 110 7.81 7.62 11.90
CA GLN A 110 7.15 6.36 11.60
C GLN A 110 7.11 6.09 10.09
N THR A 111 7.58 4.91 9.69
CA THR A 111 7.42 4.46 8.30
C THR A 111 6.01 3.91 8.09
N ILE A 112 5.23 4.59 7.24
CA ILE A 112 3.90 4.13 6.83
C ILE A 112 4.04 3.17 5.65
N PHE A 113 3.65 1.91 5.87
CA PHE A 113 3.70 0.89 4.83
C PHE A 113 2.34 0.73 4.16
N LEU A 114 2.25 1.13 2.89
CA LEU A 114 1.05 1.01 2.06
C LEU A 114 1.27 -0.02 0.96
N ILE A 115 0.43 -1.05 0.91
CA ILE A 115 0.45 -2.09 -0.11
C ILE A 115 -0.77 -1.91 -1.01
N PHE A 116 -0.51 -1.80 -2.32
CA PHE A 116 -1.53 -1.80 -3.38
C PHE A 116 -1.39 -3.07 -4.20
N ASP A 117 -2.20 -4.09 -3.89
CA ASP A 117 -2.22 -5.32 -4.68
C ASP A 117 -3.22 -5.22 -5.84
N GLU A 118 -2.91 -5.87 -6.95
CA GLU A 118 -3.67 -5.84 -8.19
C GLU A 118 -4.10 -4.43 -8.62
N ILE A 119 -3.17 -3.47 -8.48
CA ILE A 119 -3.38 -2.03 -8.78
C ILE A 119 -3.90 -1.75 -10.18
N HIS A 120 -3.73 -2.68 -11.11
CA HIS A 120 -4.25 -2.58 -12.46
C HIS A 120 -5.78 -2.53 -12.49
N TRP A 121 -6.51 -3.07 -11.50
CA TRP A 121 -7.97 -2.91 -11.43
C TRP A 121 -8.37 -1.48 -11.07
N ILE A 122 -7.57 -0.80 -10.25
CA ILE A 122 -7.71 0.62 -9.92
C ILE A 122 -7.35 1.47 -11.14
N ALA A 123 -6.22 1.17 -11.78
CA ALA A 123 -5.69 1.91 -12.92
C ALA A 123 -6.46 1.67 -14.24
N LYS A 124 -7.18 0.55 -14.40
CA LYS A 124 -8.02 0.31 -15.59
C LYS A 124 -9.28 1.20 -15.58
N LYS A 125 -9.72 1.64 -14.39
CA LYS A 125 -10.84 2.58 -14.21
C LYS A 125 -10.37 4.04 -14.04
N ILE A 126 -9.07 4.26 -13.88
CA ILE A 126 -8.43 5.57 -13.74
C ILE A 126 -7.36 5.66 -14.84
N LEU A 127 -7.69 6.27 -15.98
CA LEU A 127 -6.77 6.49 -17.10
C LEU A 127 -5.41 7.01 -16.55
N VAL A 128 -4.41 6.12 -16.51
CA VAL A 128 -3.00 6.31 -16.13
C VAL A 128 -2.74 7.53 -15.25
N LEU A 129 -3.02 7.41 -13.95
CA LEU A 129 -2.42 8.29 -12.95
C LEU A 129 -1.03 7.74 -12.60
N GLN A 130 0.00 8.21 -13.32
CA GLN A 130 1.34 8.28 -12.73
C GLN A 130 1.27 9.33 -11.62
N VAL A 131 0.91 8.91 -10.41
CA VAL A 131 0.93 9.79 -9.24
C VAL A 131 2.39 10.09 -8.93
N LYS A 132 2.87 11.24 -9.41
CA LYS A 132 4.11 11.84 -8.97
C LYS A 132 3.80 12.54 -7.65
N LEU A 133 3.77 11.79 -6.55
CA LEU A 133 3.65 12.37 -5.22
C LEU A 133 4.88 13.25 -4.98
N LYS A 134 4.70 14.57 -5.06
CA LYS A 134 5.73 15.55 -4.73
C LYS A 134 5.71 15.75 -3.22
N MET A 135 6.19 14.76 -2.49
CA MET A 135 6.50 14.92 -1.07
C MET A 135 7.81 15.73 -0.95
N PRO A 136 7.90 16.75 -0.08
CA PRO A 136 9.16 17.42 0.19
C PRO A 136 10.19 16.36 0.63
N GLY A 137 11.28 16.19 -0.13
CA GLY A 137 12.29 15.15 0.12
C GLY A 137 12.13 13.84 -0.69
N TYR A 138 11.19 13.75 -1.63
CA TYR A 138 11.03 12.58 -2.50
C TYR A 138 12.21 12.41 -3.49
N LEU A 139 13.25 11.68 -3.08
CA LEU A 139 14.19 11.05 -4.00
C LEU A 139 13.53 9.77 -4.51
N GLY A 140 12.75 9.89 -5.59
CA GLY A 140 12.07 8.76 -6.22
C GLY A 140 13.03 7.62 -6.51
N ARG A 141 13.01 6.59 -5.66
CA ARG A 141 13.85 5.40 -5.77
C ARG A 141 12.97 4.19 -5.98
N LYS A 142 13.26 3.46 -7.08
CA LYS A 142 12.52 2.29 -7.55
C LYS A 142 13.35 1.06 -7.26
N LEU A 143 12.85 0.16 -6.40
CA LEU A 143 13.39 -1.18 -6.29
C LEU A 143 12.56 -2.11 -7.19
N GLU A 144 13.22 -2.87 -8.05
CA GLU A 144 12.60 -3.98 -8.79
C GLU A 144 13.11 -5.29 -8.21
N ILE A 145 12.23 -6.02 -7.52
CA ILE A 145 12.51 -7.39 -7.12
C ILE A 145 11.95 -8.29 -8.21
N SER A 146 12.82 -8.70 -9.15
CA SER A 146 12.53 -9.75 -10.11
C SER A 146 13.04 -11.09 -9.59
N LYS A 147 12.32 -12.16 -9.92
CA LYS A 147 12.83 -13.52 -9.77
C LYS A 147 13.40 -13.95 -11.13
N SER A 148 14.65 -14.41 -11.13
CA SER A 148 15.20 -15.30 -12.16
C SER A 148 14.45 -16.63 -12.17
#